data_AF-A0A7M3X1T8-F1
#
_entry.id   AF-A0A7M3X1T8-F1
#
_cell.length_a   1.000
_cell.length_b   1.000
_cell.length_c   1.000
_cell.angle_alpha   90.00
_cell.angle_beta   90.00
_cell.angle_gamma   90.00
#
_symmetry.space_group_name_H-M   'P 1'
#
loop_
_entity.id
_entity.type
_entity.pdbx_description
1 polymer ?
#
loop_
_entity_poly.entity_id
_entity_poly.type
_entity_poly.pdbx_seq_one_letter_code
_entity_poly.pdbx_strand_id
1 'polypeptide(L)'
;MAGLMEVFLLKDRVSRDRDNIFLILFEKAFILISLLVVLLTGIALGLPDWGIGALVGASLGPIVYGHYYVIYIRPVKKKQNLDVGKKQGKNKRK
;
A
#
# COMPACT_ATOMS: atom_id res chain seq x y z
N MET A 1 4.33 30.93 -25.08
CA MET A 1 3.56 29.84 -24.45
C MET A 1 4.40 28.95 -23.52
N ALA A 2 5.50 29.45 -22.93
CA ALA A 2 6.38 28.64 -22.05
C ALA A 2 5.92 28.63 -20.58
N GLY A 3 5.35 29.74 -20.07
CA GLY A 3 4.98 29.85 -18.65
C GLY A 3 3.76 29.01 -18.20
N LEU A 4 2.81 28.71 -19.09
CA LEU A 4 1.65 27.87 -18.72
C LEU A 4 2.01 26.39 -18.55
N MET A 5 3.01 25.92 -19.30
CA MET A 5 3.47 24.53 -19.24
C MET A 5 4.22 24.25 -17.93
N GLU A 6 5.00 25.22 -17.44
CA GLU A 6 5.64 25.15 -16.12
C GLU A 6 4.62 25.12 -14.97
N VAL A 7 3.57 25.95 -15.04
CA VAL A 7 2.49 25.94 -14.04
C VAL A 7 1.74 24.59 -14.05
N PHE A 8 1.53 24.01 -15.22
CA PHE A 8 0.90 22.68 -15.35
C PHE A 8 1.79 21.58 -14.77
N LEU A 9 3.09 21.61 -15.05
CA LEU A 9 4.08 20.67 -14.49
C LEU A 9 4.21 20.80 -12.97
N LEU A 10 4.13 22.02 -12.43
CA LEU A 10 4.16 22.27 -10.99
C LEU A 10 2.89 21.73 -10.31
N LYS A 11 1.72 21.96 -10.92
CA LYS A 11 0.43 21.45 -10.44
C LYS A 11 0.36 19.91 -10.50
N ASP A 12 0.92 19.30 -11.54
CA ASP A 12 1.04 17.85 -11.65
C ASP A 12 1.98 17.28 -10.59
N ARG A 13 3.14 17.91 -10.35
CA ARG A 13 4.04 17.50 -9.25
C ARG A 13 3.36 17.57 -7.89
N VAL A 14 2.71 18.69 -7.58
CA VAL A 14 2.02 18.91 -6.30
C VAL A 14 0.85 17.95 -6.12
N SER A 15 0.09 17.64 -7.18
CA SER A 15 -1.01 16.67 -7.10
C SER A 15 -0.48 15.26 -6.88
N ARG A 16 0.61 14.88 -7.54
CA ARG A 16 1.27 13.59 -7.38
C ARG A 16 1.88 13.41 -5.98
N ASP A 17 2.38 14.48 -5.38
CA ASP A 17 2.86 14.47 -3.98
C ASP A 17 1.70 14.36 -2.98
N ARG A 18 0.56 15.01 -3.25
CA ARG A 18 -0.63 14.83 -2.43
C ARG A 18 -1.17 13.41 -2.48
N ASP A 19 -1.21 12.79 -3.65
CA ASP A 19 -1.59 11.39 -3.80
C ASP A 19 -0.67 10.47 -2.97
N ASN A 20 0.63 10.76 -2.93
CA ASN A 20 1.58 10.04 -2.09
C ASN A 20 1.32 10.26 -0.58
N ILE A 21 0.98 11.48 -0.15
CA ILE A 21 0.68 11.77 1.26
C ILE A 21 -0.58 11.02 1.70
N PHE A 22 -1.65 11.04 0.91
CA PHE A 22 -2.86 10.28 1.23
C PHE A 22 -2.59 8.78 1.26
N LEU A 23 -1.78 8.26 0.35
CA LEU A 23 -1.36 6.85 0.35
C LEU A 23 -0.56 6.46 1.60
N ILE A 24 0.38 7.29 2.04
CA ILE A 24 1.18 7.07 3.26
C ILE A 24 0.30 7.10 4.52
N LEU A 25 -0.65 8.05 4.55
CA LEU A 25 -1.56 8.22 5.69
C LEU A 25 -2.58 7.07 5.78
N PHE A 26 -3.12 6.66 4.62
CA PHE A 26 -3.94 5.44 4.51
C PHE A 26 -3.16 4.20 4.90
N GLU A 27 -1.87 4.13 4.59
CA GLU A 27 -1.05 2.97 4.91
C GLU A 27 -0.94 2.73 6.43
N LYS A 28 -0.77 3.78 7.23
CA LYS A 28 -0.72 3.64 8.70
C LYS A 28 -2.11 3.51 9.31
N ALA A 29 -3.09 4.24 8.80
CA ALA A 29 -4.46 4.19 9.28
C ALA A 29 -5.11 2.82 9.03
N PHE A 30 -4.85 2.19 7.89
CA PHE A 30 -5.45 0.90 7.54
C PHE A 30 -5.00 -0.23 8.49
N ILE A 31 -3.72 -0.23 8.90
CA ILE A 31 -3.22 -1.21 9.87
C ILE A 31 -3.93 -1.04 11.22
N LEU A 32 -4.07 0.21 11.69
CA LEU A 32 -4.76 0.51 12.94
C LEU A 32 -6.25 0.14 12.89
N ILE A 33 -6.95 0.47 11.79
CA ILE A 33 -8.36 0.12 11.59
C ILE A 33 -8.53 -1.40 11.56
N SER A 34 -7.63 -2.12 10.88
CA SER A 34 -7.68 -3.59 10.82
C SER A 34 -7.51 -4.22 12.19
N LEU A 35 -6.54 -3.74 12.99
CA LEU A 35 -6.33 -4.22 14.36
C LEU A 35 -7.51 -3.86 15.27
N LEU A 36 -8.12 -2.69 15.08
CA LEU A 36 -9.33 -2.30 15.80
C LEU A 36 -10.50 -3.26 15.50
N VAL A 37 -10.71 -3.63 14.24
CA VAL A 37 -11.74 -4.62 13.86
C VAL A 37 -11.47 -5.97 14.51
N VAL A 38 -10.22 -6.42 14.54
CA VAL A 38 -9.82 -7.67 15.21
C VAL A 38 -10.12 -7.62 16.72
N LEU A 39 -9.76 -6.51 17.38
CA LEU A 39 -10.06 -6.28 18.80
C LEU A 39 -11.57 -6.35 19.06
N LEU A 40 -12.37 -5.61 18.28
CA LEU A 40 -13.83 -5.58 18.40
C LEU A 40 -14.45 -6.96 18.15
N THR A 41 -13.87 -7.75 17.24
CA THR A 41 -14.30 -9.13 16.99
C THR A 41 -14.08 -10.00 18.23
N GLY A 42 -12.91 -9.88 18.87
CA GLY A 42 -12.63 -10.60 20.12
C GLY A 42 -13.59 -10.23 21.25
N ILE A 43 -13.92 -8.95 21.38
CA ILE A 43 -14.91 -8.44 22.34
C ILE A 43 -16.31 -8.97 22.00
N ALA A 44 -16.72 -8.91 20.73
CA ALA A 44 -18.03 -9.37 20.28
C ALA A 44 -18.23 -10.88 20.46
N LEU A 45 -17.15 -11.66 20.40
CA LEU A 45 -17.16 -13.09 20.69
C LEU A 45 -17.13 -13.43 22.19
N GLY A 46 -17.02 -12.43 23.07
CA GLY A 46 -16.99 -12.61 24.52
C GLY A 46 -15.75 -13.35 25.01
N LEU A 47 -14.61 -13.21 24.31
CA LEU A 47 -13.36 -13.85 24.73
C LEU A 47 -12.84 -13.23 26.04
N PRO A 48 -12.14 -14.01 26.89
CA PRO A 48 -11.45 -13.45 28.05
C PRO A 48 -10.33 -12.50 27.61
N ASP A 49 -9.94 -11.56 28.47
CA ASP A 49 -8.97 -10.51 28.15
C ASP A 49 -7.66 -11.03 27.53
N TRP A 50 -7.13 -12.13 28.07
CA TRP A 50 -5.93 -12.76 27.55
C TRP A 50 -6.13 -13.37 26.15
N GLY A 51 -7.33 -13.87 25.86
CA GLY A 51 -7.70 -14.41 24.55
C GLY A 51 -7.85 -13.33 23.48
N ILE A 52 -8.41 -12.17 23.86
CA ILE A 52 -8.44 -10.98 23.01
C ILE A 52 -7.01 -10.52 22.71
N GLY A 53 -6.15 -10.44 23.72
CA GLY A 53 -4.75 -10.08 23.58
C GLY A 53 -3.98 -11.02 22.64
N ALA A 54 -4.19 -12.34 22.79
CA ALA A 54 -3.58 -13.34 21.91
C ALA A 54 -4.07 -13.22 20.46
N LEU A 55 -5.36 -12.94 20.26
CA LEU A 55 -5.97 -12.80 18.92
C LEU A 55 -5.47 -11.55 18.20
N VAL A 56 -5.41 -10.40 18.88
CA VAL A 56 -4.79 -9.18 18.36
C VAL A 56 -3.30 -9.40 18.07
N GLY A 57 -2.56 -10.00 19.01
CA GLY A 57 -1.13 -10.32 18.86
C GLY A 57 -0.84 -11.23 17.67
N ALA A 58 -1.61 -12.30 17.49
CA ALA A 58 -1.47 -13.21 16.36
C ALA A 58 -1.80 -12.55 15.01
N SER A 59 -2.77 -11.62 15.00
CA SER A 59 -3.18 -10.92 13.79
C SER A 59 -2.18 -9.86 13.28
N LEU A 60 -1.32 -9.33 14.16
CA LEU A 60 -0.33 -8.31 13.82
C LEU A 60 0.54 -8.72 12.63
N GLY A 61 1.08 -9.94 12.66
CA GLY A 61 1.96 -10.46 11.59
C GLY A 61 1.26 -10.50 10.23
N PRO A 62 0.16 -11.23 10.07
CA PRO A 62 -0.58 -11.33 8.82
C PRO A 62 -1.11 -10.00 8.28
N ILE A 63 -1.65 -9.13 9.15
CA ILE A 63 -2.19 -7.82 8.74
C ILE A 63 -1.06 -6.93 8.21
N VAL A 64 0.03 -6.82 8.96
CA VAL A 64 1.17 -5.99 8.57
C VAL A 64 1.84 -6.54 7.31
N TYR A 65 2.05 -7.86 7.24
CA TYR A 65 2.64 -8.50 6.06
C TYR A 65 1.77 -8.33 4.81
N GLY A 66 0.46 -8.61 4.91
CA GLY A 66 -0.48 -8.49 3.81
C GLY A 66 -0.54 -7.05 3.30
N HIS A 67 -0.57 -6.08 4.21
CA HIS A 67 -0.58 -4.67 3.87
C HIS A 67 0.68 -4.24 3.11
N TYR A 68 1.88 -4.56 3.63
CA TYR A 68 3.14 -4.24 2.96
C TYR A 68 3.31 -4.96 1.62
N TYR A 69 2.81 -6.20 1.50
CA TYR A 69 2.89 -6.96 0.26
C TYR A 69 2.12 -6.29 -0.89
N VAL A 70 0.92 -5.79 -0.61
CA VAL A 70 0.07 -5.15 -1.63
C VAL A 70 0.66 -3.82 -2.07
N ILE A 71 1.16 -3.01 -1.13
CA ILE A 71 1.63 -1.65 -1.42
C ILE A 71 3.02 -1.65 -2.06
N TYR A 72 3.95 -2.47 -1.57
CA TYR A 72 5.34 -2.40 -2.06
C TYR A 72 5.68 -3.51 -3.04
N ILE A 73 5.31 -4.76 -2.77
CA ILE A 73 5.82 -5.90 -3.53
C ILE A 73 5.11 -6.05 -4.88
N ARG A 74 3.78 -5.93 -4.89
CA ARG A 74 2.98 -6.08 -6.12
C ARG A 74 3.32 -5.07 -7.22
N PRO A 75 3.40 -3.75 -6.97
CA PRO A 75 3.72 -2.78 -8.01
C PRO A 75 5.17 -2.89 -8.49
N VAL A 76 6.13 -3.25 -7.62
CA VAL A 76 7.53 -3.46 -8.02
C VAL A 76 7.66 -4.64 -8.99
N LYS A 77 7.03 -5.79 -8.68
CA LYS A 77 6.99 -6.93 -9.61
C LYS A 77 6.33 -6.58 -10.94
N LYS A 78 5.26 -5.77 -10.93
CA LYS A 78 4.60 -5.30 -12.16
C LYS A 78 5.54 -4.45 -13.01
N LYS A 79 6.33 -3.54 -12.41
CA LYS A 79 7.32 -2.72 -13.13
C LYS A 79 8.46 -3.56 -13.72
N GLN A 80 8.99 -4.51 -12.95
CA GLN A 80 10.05 -5.42 -13.40
C GLN A 80 9.62 -6.28 -14.61
N ASN A 81 8.41 -6.83 -14.58
CA ASN A 81 7.88 -7.64 -15.69
C ASN A 81 7.72 -6.83 -16.99
N LEU A 82 7.37 -5.55 -16.89
CA LEU A 82 7.26 -4.66 -18.05
C LEU A 82 8.63 -4.34 -18.67
N ASP A 83 9.67 -4.16 -17.85
CA ASP A 83 11.03 -3.94 -18.34
C ASP A 83 11.62 -5.18 -19.03
N VAL A 84 11.37 -6.38 -18.49
CA VAL A 84 11.77 -7.64 -19.12
C VAL A 84 11.06 -7.82 -20.47
N GLY A 85 9.76 -7.54 -20.55
CA GLY A 85 8.99 -7.61 -21.80
C GLY A 85 9.50 -6.64 -22.87
N LYS A 86 9.87 -5.40 -22.49
CA LYS A 86 10.46 -4.43 -23.42
C LYS A 86 11.84 -4.87 -23.94
N LYS A 87 12.67 -5.49 -23.10
CA LYS A 87 13.98 -6.00 -23.51
C LYS A 87 13.86 -7.17 -24.50
N GLN A 88 12.93 -8.10 -24.29
CA GLN A 88 12.69 -9.19 -25.23
C GLN A 88 12.12 -8.72 -26.58
N GLY A 89 11.20 -7.73 -26.57
CA GLY A 89 10.63 -7.17 -27.80
C GLY A 89 11.65 -6.46 -28.69
N LYS A 90 12.70 -5.86 -28.11
CA LYS A 90 13.81 -5.27 -28.88
C LYS A 90 14.74 -6.33 -29.48
N ASN A 91 14.92 -7.47 -28.83
CA ASN A 91 15.86 -8.51 -29.30
C ASN A 91 15.30 -9.35 -30.46
N LYS A 92 13.97 -9.46 -30.60
CA LYS A 92 13.30 -10.14 -31.73
C LYS A 92 13.23 -9.30 -33.02
N ARG A 93 13.57 -8.01 -32.97
CA ARG A 93 13.54 -7.08 -34.13
C ARG A 93 14.90 -6.89 -34.81
N LYS A 94 15.94 -7.57 -34.34
CA LYS A 94 17.23 -7.73 -35.03
C LYS A 94 17.25 -9.10 -35.69
#